data_AF-A0A6J6K623-F1
#
_entry.id   AF-A0A6J6K623-F1
#
_cell.length_a   1.000
_cell.length_b   1.000
_cell.length_c   1.000
_cell.angle_alpha   90.00
_cell.angle_beta   90.00
_cell.angle_gamma   90.00
#
_symmetry.space_group_name_H-M   'P 1'
#
loop_
_entity.id
_entity.type
_entity.pdbx_description
1 polymer ?
#
loop_
_entity_poly.entity_id
_entity_poly.type
_entity_poly.pdbx_seq_one_letter_code
_entity_poly.pdbx_strand_id
1 'polypeptide(L)'
;MPDEDRKLANIPEGLAPDELTLEKAIELLAAPSGERELGIDPTTGLEVIAKSGRFGPYITELFPEEPVELNDKGEPKKKRKKKDAPKPKTASLLSTMTLDTITLDDALKLLSLPRILGTNSSGEEITIQNGRYGPYLKAGTDSRTLTSEEQLFSLSLDEALEIYSKPKERRRGVAKPPLKELGKDPGSDREVIVKDGRFGMYVTDGETNATLRRGDTLEALTIDRALELLAGRRAWEAENGPSPKKTRKKAAKVKAGDTAPTLTKNTVKKAATKKAAKKAATGKAKKKSD
;
A
#
# COMPACT_ATOMS: atom_id res chain seq x y z
N MET A 1 23.66 2.06 -30.99
CA MET A 1 23.76 0.80 -30.24
C MET A 1 22.44 0.08 -30.40
N PRO A 2 22.41 -1.00 -31.19
CA PRO A 2 21.25 -1.88 -31.29
C PRO A 2 21.08 -2.61 -29.96
N ASP A 3 19.91 -3.17 -29.74
CA ASP A 3 19.41 -3.84 -28.54
C ASP A 3 20.42 -4.77 -27.83
N GLU A 4 21.30 -4.21 -26.99
CA GLU A 4 21.94 -4.97 -25.92
C GLU A 4 20.83 -5.51 -25.02
N ASP A 5 20.91 -6.79 -24.63
CA ASP A 5 19.98 -7.50 -23.75
C ASP A 5 19.70 -6.70 -22.47
N ARG A 6 18.71 -5.79 -22.53
CA ARG A 6 18.31 -4.98 -21.39
C ARG A 6 17.60 -5.89 -20.40
N LYS A 7 18.35 -6.36 -19.40
CA LYS A 7 17.78 -7.08 -18.26
C LYS A 7 16.91 -6.12 -17.46
N LEU A 8 15.64 -6.51 -17.28
CA LEU A 8 14.67 -5.76 -16.51
C LEU A 8 14.35 -6.54 -15.24
N ALA A 9 14.44 -5.88 -14.10
CA ALA A 9 14.05 -6.43 -12.82
C ALA A 9 12.87 -5.66 -12.24
N ASN A 10 12.00 -6.36 -11.53
CA ASN A 10 10.91 -5.72 -10.81
C ASN A 10 11.39 -5.21 -9.46
N ILE A 11 11.08 -3.95 -9.14
CA ILE A 11 11.44 -3.34 -7.86
C ILE A 11 10.31 -3.58 -6.86
N PRO A 12 10.57 -4.19 -5.69
CA PRO A 12 9.55 -4.40 -4.67
C PRO A 12 8.93 -3.07 -4.20
N GLU A 13 7.59 -3.00 -4.08
CA GLU A 13 6.91 -1.77 -3.64
C GLU A 13 7.30 -1.30 -2.23
N GLY A 14 7.85 -2.20 -1.40
CA GLY A 14 8.29 -1.89 -0.04
C GLY A 14 9.72 -1.35 0.03
N LEU A 15 10.50 -1.43 -1.05
CA LEU A 15 11.89 -0.98 -1.08
C LEU A 15 11.93 0.55 -1.14
N ALA A 16 12.57 1.17 -0.15
CA ALA A 16 12.74 2.61 -0.15
C ALA A 16 13.81 3.03 -1.19
N PRO A 17 13.72 4.23 -1.79
CA PRO A 17 14.65 4.64 -2.86
C PRO A 17 16.12 4.70 -2.42
N ASP A 18 16.38 4.97 -1.15
CA ASP A 18 17.69 4.98 -0.52
C ASP A 18 18.23 3.57 -0.23
N GLU A 19 17.35 2.59 -0.09
CA GLU A 19 17.71 1.18 0.10
C GLU A 19 18.06 0.47 -1.22
N LEU A 20 17.83 1.09 -2.38
CA LEU A 20 18.20 0.55 -3.70
C LEU A 20 19.70 0.78 -3.95
N THR A 21 20.54 -0.03 -3.32
CA THR A 21 21.99 -0.05 -3.51
C THR A 21 22.39 -0.80 -4.78
N LEU A 22 23.63 -0.62 -5.25
CA LEU A 22 24.17 -1.36 -6.39
C LEU A 22 24.10 -2.88 -6.16
N GLU A 23 24.39 -3.34 -4.95
CA GLU A 23 24.32 -4.74 -4.56
C GLU A 23 22.91 -5.31 -4.73
N LYS A 24 21.89 -4.63 -4.17
CA LYS A 24 20.49 -5.03 -4.35
C LYS A 24 20.04 -4.96 -5.81
N ALA A 25 20.54 -4.00 -6.58
CA ALA A 25 20.20 -3.91 -8.00
C ALA A 25 20.76 -5.12 -8.79
N ILE A 26 21.98 -5.56 -8.49
CA ILE A 26 22.59 -6.75 -9.09
C ILE A 26 21.79 -8.00 -8.68
N GLU A 27 21.41 -8.13 -7.42
CA GLU A 27 20.58 -9.23 -6.92
C GLU A 27 19.23 -9.30 -7.65
N LEU A 28 18.53 -8.17 -7.76
CA LEU A 28 17.24 -8.09 -8.45
C LEU A 28 17.36 -8.41 -9.96
N LEU A 29 18.47 -8.04 -10.60
CA LEU A 29 18.75 -8.36 -12.01
C LEU A 29 19.19 -9.81 -12.22
N ALA A 30 19.74 -10.45 -11.19
CA ALA A 30 20.11 -11.86 -11.21
C ALA A 30 18.92 -12.79 -10.90
N ALA A 31 17.89 -12.28 -10.20
CA ALA A 31 16.68 -13.02 -9.92
C ALA A 31 16.01 -13.49 -11.23
N PRO A 32 15.44 -14.71 -11.27
CA PRO A 32 14.82 -15.25 -12.47
C PRO A 32 13.66 -14.37 -12.90
N SER A 33 13.88 -13.55 -13.93
CA SER A 33 12.87 -12.71 -14.56
C SER A 33 12.46 -13.36 -15.87
N GLY A 34 11.56 -14.34 -15.80
CA GLY A 34 11.18 -15.13 -16.97
C GLY A 34 9.76 -15.66 -16.91
N GLU A 35 9.30 -16.14 -18.06
CA GLU A 35 8.13 -16.99 -18.18
C GLU A 35 8.60 -18.44 -18.18
N ARG A 36 7.99 -19.29 -17.36
CA ARG A 36 8.27 -20.72 -17.28
C ARG A 36 6.99 -21.51 -17.38
N GLU A 37 6.93 -22.40 -18.35
CA GLU A 37 5.84 -23.35 -18.51
C GLU A 37 5.97 -24.46 -17.47
N LEU A 38 4.90 -24.72 -16.72
CA LEU A 38 4.85 -25.76 -15.68
C LEU A 38 4.16 -27.04 -16.19
N GLY A 39 3.27 -26.91 -17.18
CA GLY A 39 2.55 -28.03 -17.79
C GLY A 39 1.08 -27.70 -18.03
N ILE A 40 0.27 -28.75 -18.19
CA ILE A 40 -1.18 -28.65 -18.44
C ILE A 40 -1.93 -29.10 -17.20
N ASP A 41 -2.91 -28.31 -16.75
CA ASP A 41 -3.81 -28.72 -15.68
C ASP A 41 -4.73 -29.86 -16.16
N PRO A 42 -4.72 -31.04 -15.52
CA PRO A 42 -5.60 -32.17 -15.90
C PRO A 42 -7.10 -31.87 -15.74
N THR A 43 -7.47 -30.89 -14.91
CA THR A 43 -8.88 -30.56 -14.62
C THR A 43 -9.46 -29.61 -15.66
N THR A 44 -8.71 -28.56 -16.00
CA THR A 44 -9.17 -27.53 -16.94
C THR A 44 -8.66 -27.73 -18.37
N GLY A 45 -7.60 -28.53 -18.54
CA GLY A 45 -6.90 -28.70 -19.82
C GLY A 45 -6.12 -27.45 -20.26
N LEU A 46 -5.93 -26.48 -19.36
CA LEU A 46 -5.25 -25.22 -19.66
C LEU A 46 -3.76 -25.30 -19.33
N GLU A 47 -2.94 -24.61 -20.13
CA GLU A 47 -1.51 -24.48 -19.86
C GLU A 47 -1.27 -23.56 -18.67
N VAL A 48 -0.40 -23.98 -17.77
CA VAL A 48 -0.05 -23.24 -16.55
C VAL A 48 1.36 -22.69 -16.69
N ILE A 49 1.50 -21.37 -16.56
CA ILE A 49 2.76 -20.66 -16.72
C ILE A 49 3.06 -19.85 -15.45
N ALA A 50 4.29 -19.95 -14.96
CA ALA A 50 4.83 -19.08 -13.93
C ALA A 50 5.54 -17.88 -14.57
N LYS A 51 5.21 -16.66 -14.13
CA LYS A 51 5.74 -15.40 -14.67
C LYS A 51 6.16 -14.48 -13.54
N SER A 52 7.11 -13.58 -13.82
CA SER A 52 7.43 -12.45 -12.94
C SER A 52 6.64 -11.20 -13.35
N GLY A 53 5.84 -10.64 -12.43
CA GLY A 53 5.01 -9.46 -12.67
C GLY A 53 5.25 -8.33 -11.69
N ARG A 54 4.55 -7.19 -11.87
CA ARG A 54 4.65 -6.00 -11.00
C ARG A 54 4.48 -6.31 -9.51
N PHE A 55 3.64 -7.28 -9.19
CA PHE A 55 3.31 -7.64 -7.80
C PHE A 55 4.13 -8.82 -7.28
N GLY A 56 5.17 -9.23 -8.00
CA GLY A 56 5.99 -10.40 -7.68
C GLY A 56 5.73 -11.56 -8.64
N PRO A 57 6.37 -12.71 -8.38
CA PRO A 57 6.16 -13.93 -9.15
C PRO A 57 4.73 -14.46 -8.96
N TYR A 58 4.11 -14.89 -10.05
CA TYR A 58 2.75 -15.40 -10.07
C TYR A 58 2.57 -16.49 -11.12
N ILE A 59 1.50 -17.26 -10.98
CA ILE A 59 1.09 -18.33 -11.89
C ILE A 59 -0.16 -17.85 -12.59
N THR A 60 -0.27 -18.16 -13.87
CA THR A 60 -1.46 -17.91 -14.68
C THR A 60 -1.77 -19.12 -15.52
N GLU A 61 -3.06 -19.45 -15.60
CA GLU A 61 -3.57 -20.31 -16.66
C GLU A 61 -3.56 -19.51 -17.97
N LEU A 62 -3.25 -20.16 -19.09
CA LEU A 62 -3.35 -19.59 -20.42
C LEU A 62 -4.57 -20.20 -21.10
N PHE A 63 -5.54 -19.36 -21.46
CA PHE A 63 -6.63 -19.81 -22.29
C PHE A 63 -6.10 -20.07 -23.71
N PRO A 64 -6.48 -21.19 -24.36
CA PRO A 64 -6.17 -21.38 -25.76
C PRO A 64 -6.74 -20.20 -26.55
N GLU A 65 -5.92 -19.61 -27.42
CA GLU A 65 -6.44 -18.61 -28.35
C GLU A 65 -7.44 -19.32 -29.26
N GLU A 66 -8.74 -19.05 -29.07
CA GLU A 66 -9.74 -19.45 -30.06
C GLU A 66 -9.27 -18.93 -31.43
N PRO A 67 -9.08 -19.82 -32.43
CA PRO A 67 -8.69 -19.38 -33.75
C PRO A 67 -9.71 -18.37 -34.23
N VAL A 68 -9.23 -17.20 -34.65
CA VAL A 68 -10.08 -16.15 -35.18
C VAL A 68 -10.76 -16.71 -36.43
N GLU A 69 -12.00 -17.16 -36.31
CA GLU A 69 -12.79 -17.50 -37.48
C GLU A 69 -12.96 -16.23 -38.32
N LEU A 70 -12.38 -16.26 -39.53
CA LEU A 70 -12.68 -15.27 -40.55
C LEU A 70 -14.13 -15.49 -40.99
N ASN A 71 -14.89 -14.41 -41.10
CA ASN A 71 -16.20 -14.46 -41.77
C ASN A 71 -15.99 -14.75 -43.27
N ASP A 72 -17.03 -15.18 -44.01
CA ASP A 72 -17.03 -15.45 -45.46
C ASP A 72 -16.53 -14.29 -46.37
N LYS A 73 -16.16 -13.14 -45.80
CA LYS A 73 -15.62 -11.95 -46.48
C LYS A 73 -14.17 -11.60 -46.11
N GLY A 74 -13.44 -12.48 -45.41
CA GLY A 74 -12.02 -12.26 -45.14
C GLY A 74 -11.69 -11.22 -44.05
N GLU A 75 -12.68 -10.75 -43.30
CA GLU A 75 -12.48 -9.80 -42.20
C GLU A 75 -12.43 -10.51 -40.83
N PRO A 76 -11.52 -10.11 -39.91
CA PRO A 76 -11.43 -10.72 -38.59
C PRO A 76 -12.69 -10.40 -37.77
N LYS A 77 -13.39 -11.43 -37.26
CA LYS A 77 -14.47 -11.26 -36.28
C LYS A 77 -13.96 -10.38 -35.13
N LYS A 78 -14.68 -9.29 -34.82
CA LYS A 78 -14.37 -8.40 -33.70
C LYS A 78 -14.19 -9.24 -32.43
N LYS A 79 -12.96 -9.30 -31.87
CA LYS A 79 -12.66 -9.92 -30.58
C LYS A 79 -13.73 -9.47 -29.58
N ARG A 80 -14.34 -10.43 -28.86
CA ARG A 80 -15.32 -10.16 -27.78
C ARG A 80 -14.77 -9.04 -26.89
N LYS A 81 -15.62 -8.09 -26.48
CA LYS A 81 -15.21 -7.00 -25.59
C LYS A 81 -14.53 -7.62 -24.35
N LYS A 82 -13.31 -7.17 -24.00
CA LYS A 82 -12.49 -7.67 -22.86
C LYS A 82 -13.20 -7.81 -21.50
N LYS A 83 -14.41 -7.27 -21.35
CA LYS A 83 -15.22 -7.38 -20.12
C LYS A 83 -15.97 -8.71 -19.99
N ASP A 84 -16.28 -9.37 -21.11
CA ASP A 84 -17.07 -10.61 -21.15
C ASP A 84 -16.21 -11.84 -21.49
N ALA A 85 -14.90 -11.65 -21.69
CA ALA A 85 -13.96 -12.76 -21.88
C ALA A 85 -13.64 -13.40 -20.52
N PRO A 86 -13.59 -14.74 -20.42
CA PRO A 86 -13.15 -15.42 -19.22
C PRO A 86 -11.72 -14.96 -18.88
N LYS A 87 -11.52 -14.53 -17.63
CA LYS A 87 -10.20 -14.11 -17.15
C LYS A 87 -9.43 -15.33 -16.70
N PRO A 88 -8.15 -15.46 -17.09
CA PRO A 88 -7.33 -16.57 -16.60
C PRO A 88 -7.27 -16.50 -15.08
N LYS A 89 -7.35 -17.67 -14.43
CA LYS A 89 -7.08 -17.74 -13.00
C LYS A 89 -5.60 -17.43 -12.79
N THR A 90 -5.34 -16.63 -11.77
CA THR A 90 -3.99 -16.23 -11.41
C THR A 90 -3.80 -16.41 -9.92
N ALA A 91 -2.66 -16.94 -9.52
CA ALA A 91 -2.28 -17.06 -8.11
C ALA A 91 -0.87 -16.52 -7.90
N SER A 92 -0.66 -15.72 -6.84
CA SER A 92 0.68 -15.25 -6.49
C SER A 92 1.47 -16.40 -5.84
N LEU A 93 2.77 -16.47 -6.13
CA LEU A 93 3.64 -17.40 -5.41
C LEU A 93 3.72 -17.00 -3.93
N LEU A 94 3.98 -18.00 -3.09
CA LEU A 94 4.27 -17.79 -1.69
C LEU A 94 5.67 -17.18 -1.52
N SER A 95 5.94 -16.57 -0.36
CA SER A 95 7.22 -15.89 -0.11
C SER A 95 8.39 -16.89 -0.07
N THR A 96 8.09 -18.14 0.28
CA THR A 96 9.03 -19.26 0.34
C THR A 96 9.28 -19.92 -1.02
N MET A 97 8.47 -19.62 -2.04
CA MET A 97 8.55 -20.26 -3.36
C MET A 97 9.29 -19.39 -4.36
N THR A 98 10.06 -20.02 -5.25
CA THR A 98 10.77 -19.36 -6.35
C THR A 98 10.28 -19.89 -7.70
N LEU A 99 10.47 -19.11 -8.76
CA LEU A 99 10.11 -19.52 -10.14
C LEU A 99 10.88 -20.75 -10.62
N ASP A 100 12.06 -20.99 -10.05
CA ASP A 100 12.94 -22.10 -10.43
C ASP A 100 12.60 -23.41 -9.72
N THR A 101 12.02 -23.34 -8.53
CA THR A 101 11.70 -24.53 -7.72
C THR A 101 10.25 -24.97 -7.85
N ILE A 102 9.38 -24.15 -8.45
CA ILE A 102 7.94 -24.43 -8.45
C ILE A 102 7.57 -25.59 -9.39
N THR A 103 6.68 -26.45 -8.90
CA THR A 103 6.16 -27.61 -9.62
C THR A 103 4.72 -27.38 -10.09
N LEU A 104 4.25 -28.20 -11.03
CA LEU A 104 2.86 -28.16 -11.49
C LEU A 104 1.88 -28.45 -10.34
N ASP A 105 2.19 -29.40 -9.45
CA ASP A 105 1.32 -29.75 -8.32
C ASP A 105 1.14 -28.57 -7.35
N ASP A 106 2.23 -27.85 -7.06
CA ASP A 106 2.17 -26.64 -6.23
C ASP A 106 1.39 -25.52 -6.91
N ALA A 107 1.52 -25.39 -8.23
CA ALA A 107 0.77 -24.43 -9.01
C ALA A 107 -0.74 -24.69 -8.95
N LEU A 108 -1.16 -25.94 -9.07
CA LEU A 108 -2.57 -26.34 -8.96
C LEU A 108 -3.12 -26.06 -7.56
N LYS A 109 -2.34 -26.33 -6.50
CA LYS A 109 -2.71 -25.96 -5.13
C LYS A 109 -2.93 -24.46 -4.98
N LEU A 110 -2.04 -23.63 -5.55
CA LEU A 110 -2.18 -22.17 -5.49
C LEU A 110 -3.38 -21.65 -6.31
N LEU A 111 -3.65 -22.24 -7.47
CA LEU A 111 -4.80 -21.90 -8.32
C LEU A 111 -6.14 -22.31 -7.70
N SER A 112 -6.14 -23.22 -6.72
CA SER A 112 -7.33 -23.59 -5.95
C SER A 112 -7.75 -22.54 -4.90
N LEU A 113 -6.89 -21.57 -4.59
CA LEU A 113 -7.23 -20.46 -3.69
C LEU A 113 -8.15 -19.47 -4.43
N PRO A 114 -9.19 -18.92 -3.79
CA PRO A 114 -9.57 -18.98 -2.37
C PRO A 114 -10.21 -20.30 -1.93
N ARG A 115 -9.71 -20.91 -0.84
CA ARG A 115 -10.30 -22.13 -0.26
C ARG A 115 -11.40 -21.77 0.73
N ILE A 116 -12.56 -22.42 0.61
CA ILE A 116 -13.68 -22.29 1.54
C ILE A 116 -13.54 -23.37 2.63
N LEU A 117 -13.54 -22.96 3.91
CA LEU A 117 -13.48 -23.90 5.04
C LEU A 117 -14.87 -24.31 5.54
N GLY A 118 -15.84 -23.42 5.41
CA GLY A 118 -17.19 -23.60 5.94
C GLY A 118 -17.82 -22.27 6.35
N THR A 119 -18.85 -22.34 7.18
CA THR A 119 -19.66 -21.18 7.57
C THR A 119 -19.50 -20.93 9.07
N ASN A 120 -19.39 -19.67 9.48
CA ASN A 120 -19.37 -19.30 10.89
C ASN A 120 -20.78 -19.38 11.52
N SER A 121 -20.86 -19.21 12.84
CA SER A 121 -22.14 -19.14 13.58
C SER A 121 -23.06 -18.00 13.11
N SER A 122 -22.51 -17.00 12.41
CA SER A 122 -23.24 -15.86 11.86
C SER A 122 -23.73 -16.08 10.43
N GLY A 123 -23.47 -17.25 9.81
CA GLY A 123 -23.86 -17.55 8.44
C GLY A 123 -22.90 -17.04 7.36
N GLU A 124 -21.74 -16.49 7.73
CA GLU A 124 -20.73 -15.99 6.78
C GLU A 124 -19.73 -17.10 6.41
N GLU A 125 -19.43 -17.21 5.12
CA GLU A 125 -18.43 -18.14 4.60
C GLU A 125 -17.02 -17.70 5.02
N ILE A 126 -16.26 -18.63 5.60
CA ILE A 126 -14.86 -18.45 5.95
C ILE A 126 -14.01 -18.92 4.77
N THR A 127 -13.26 -17.97 4.20
CA THR A 127 -12.31 -18.24 3.11
C THR A 127 -10.87 -18.01 3.58
N ILE A 128 -9.97 -18.87 3.11
CA ILE A 128 -8.52 -18.74 3.24
C ILE A 128 -7.95 -18.19 1.94
N GLN A 129 -7.10 -17.17 2.04
CA GLN A 129 -6.46 -16.54 0.90
C GLN A 129 -5.02 -16.11 1.22
N ASN A 130 -4.18 -15.99 0.18
CA ASN A 130 -2.90 -15.31 0.28
C ASN A 130 -3.00 -13.91 -0.30
N GLY A 131 -2.42 -12.91 0.37
CA GLY A 131 -2.44 -11.51 -0.06
C GLY A 131 -1.09 -10.83 0.11
N ARG A 132 -1.07 -9.50 -0.12
CA ARG A 132 0.17 -8.68 -0.03
C ARG A 132 0.92 -8.82 1.29
N TYR A 133 0.20 -9.03 2.39
CA TYR A 133 0.78 -9.12 3.74
C TYR A 133 0.90 -10.56 4.24
N GLY A 134 0.79 -11.54 3.33
CA GLY A 134 0.82 -12.95 3.65
C GLY A 134 -0.57 -13.59 3.79
N PRO A 135 -0.62 -14.81 4.37
CA PRO A 135 -1.81 -15.62 4.46
C PRO A 135 -2.82 -15.03 5.45
N TYR A 136 -4.11 -15.09 5.11
CA TYR A 136 -5.17 -14.54 5.95
C TYR A 136 -6.50 -15.28 5.75
N LEU A 137 -7.32 -15.25 6.81
CA LEU A 137 -8.72 -15.66 6.82
C LEU A 137 -9.61 -14.46 6.55
N LYS A 138 -10.73 -14.70 5.88
CA LYS A 138 -11.78 -13.71 5.66
C LYS A 138 -13.16 -14.34 5.88
N ALA A 139 -13.94 -13.75 6.78
CA ALA A 139 -15.33 -14.07 7.06
C ALA A 139 -16.14 -12.78 6.90
N GLY A 140 -16.90 -12.67 5.80
CA GLY A 140 -17.62 -11.45 5.46
C GLY A 140 -16.72 -10.20 5.41
N THR A 141 -16.81 -9.37 6.45
CA THR A 141 -15.99 -8.16 6.62
C THR A 141 -14.83 -8.32 7.62
N ASP A 142 -14.84 -9.35 8.46
CA ASP A 142 -13.72 -9.64 9.34
C ASP A 142 -12.61 -10.38 8.60
N SER A 143 -11.38 -10.03 8.94
CA SER A 143 -10.17 -10.59 8.36
C SER A 143 -9.12 -10.75 9.45
N ARG A 144 -8.50 -11.92 9.48
CA ARG A 144 -7.49 -12.32 10.48
C ARG A 144 -6.25 -12.83 9.75
N THR A 145 -5.09 -12.30 10.12
CA THR A 145 -3.80 -12.73 9.57
C THR A 145 -3.44 -14.09 10.16
N LEU A 146 -2.88 -14.97 9.33
CA LEU A 146 -2.35 -16.27 9.74
C LEU A 146 -0.84 -16.15 10.01
N THR A 147 -0.31 -17.07 10.81
CA THR A 147 1.09 -17.04 11.24
C THR A 147 2.03 -17.68 10.23
N SER A 148 1.55 -18.67 9.47
CA SER A 148 2.37 -19.44 8.52
C SER A 148 1.64 -19.65 7.20
N GLU A 149 2.42 -19.78 6.12
CA GLU A 149 1.92 -20.07 4.77
C GLU A 149 1.35 -21.50 4.67
N GLU A 150 1.87 -22.45 5.45
CA GLU A 150 1.38 -23.84 5.49
C GLU A 150 -0.08 -23.92 5.95
N GLN A 151 -0.49 -23.00 6.82
CA GLN A 151 -1.87 -22.88 7.30
C GLN A 151 -2.86 -22.56 6.16
N LEU A 152 -2.40 -22.16 4.97
CA LEU A 152 -3.28 -22.01 3.81
C LEU A 152 -3.92 -23.35 3.42
N PHE A 153 -3.22 -24.46 3.65
CA PHE A 153 -3.61 -25.80 3.20
C PHE A 153 -3.99 -26.75 4.34
N SER A 154 -3.40 -26.60 5.51
CA SER A 154 -3.68 -27.51 6.65
C SER A 154 -4.82 -27.05 7.55
N LEU A 155 -5.12 -25.75 7.59
CA LEU A 155 -6.01 -25.17 8.60
C LEU A 155 -7.45 -25.66 8.45
N SER A 156 -8.05 -26.04 9.58
CA SER A 156 -9.40 -26.59 9.69
C SER A 156 -10.45 -25.53 10.09
N LEU A 157 -11.73 -25.86 9.95
CA LEU A 157 -12.82 -24.97 10.34
C LEU A 157 -12.78 -24.64 11.84
N ASP A 158 -12.49 -25.62 12.70
CA ASP A 158 -12.47 -25.44 14.15
C ASP A 158 -11.34 -24.49 14.59
N GLU A 159 -10.15 -24.63 14.00
CA GLU A 159 -9.04 -23.71 14.22
C GLU A 159 -9.35 -22.30 13.72
N ALA A 160 -10.04 -22.18 12.58
CA ALA A 160 -10.49 -20.88 12.08
C ALA A 160 -11.45 -20.21 13.08
N LEU A 161 -12.40 -20.95 13.63
CA LEU A 161 -13.34 -20.46 14.64
C LEU A 161 -12.62 -20.04 15.92
N GLU A 162 -11.60 -20.79 16.35
CA GLU A 162 -10.74 -20.41 17.48
C GLU A 162 -10.04 -19.07 17.23
N ILE A 163 -9.49 -18.86 16.03
CA ILE A 163 -8.85 -17.58 15.65
C ILE A 163 -9.86 -16.43 15.65
N TYR A 164 -11.10 -16.67 15.19
CA TYR A 164 -12.16 -15.65 15.22
C TYR A 164 -12.68 -15.35 16.63
N SER A 165 -12.64 -16.32 17.54
CA SER A 165 -13.01 -16.11 18.95
C SER A 165 -12.07 -15.13 19.67
N LYS A 166 -10.80 -15.09 19.27
CA LYS A 166 -9.80 -14.18 19.83
C LYS A 166 -10.13 -12.73 19.41
N PRO A 167 -9.93 -11.72 20.27
CA PRO A 167 -10.15 -10.32 19.91
C PRO A 167 -9.26 -9.90 18.74
N LYS A 168 -9.76 -9.01 17.88
CA LYS A 168 -9.00 -8.54 16.72
C LYS A 168 -7.80 -7.73 17.17
N GLU A 169 -6.62 -8.30 17.01
CA GLU A 169 -5.36 -7.60 17.23
C GLU A 169 -5.18 -6.54 16.13
N ARG A 170 -5.69 -5.34 16.41
CA ARG A 170 -5.46 -4.20 15.53
C ARG A 170 -3.97 -3.89 15.62
N ARG A 171 -3.25 -4.05 14.52
CA ARG A 171 -1.88 -3.55 14.29
C ARG A 171 -1.73 -2.01 14.43
N ARG A 172 -2.75 -1.34 14.98
CA ARG A 172 -2.67 0.03 15.45
C ARG A 172 -1.87 -0.06 16.73
N GLY A 173 -0.55 0.17 16.61
CA GLY A 173 0.42 -0.03 17.68
C GLY A 173 -0.17 0.34 19.02
N VAL A 174 -0.11 -0.60 19.96
CA VAL A 174 -0.46 -0.39 21.37
C VAL A 174 0.06 0.98 21.74
N ALA A 175 -0.83 1.86 22.23
CA ALA A 175 -0.43 3.21 22.57
C ALA A 175 0.77 3.11 23.51
N LYS A 176 1.95 3.53 23.03
CA LYS A 176 3.16 3.45 23.84
C LYS A 176 2.88 4.19 25.15
N PRO A 177 3.26 3.62 26.30
CA PRO A 177 3.12 4.30 27.58
C PRO A 177 3.82 5.67 27.52
N PRO A 178 3.36 6.66 28.30
CA PRO A 178 4.01 7.97 28.35
C PRO A 178 5.48 7.81 28.76
N LEU A 179 6.37 8.55 28.10
CA LEU A 179 7.81 8.51 28.34
C LEU A 179 8.19 9.19 29.65
N LYS A 180 7.47 10.24 30.03
CA LYS A 180 7.69 11.02 31.26
C LYS A 180 6.41 11.75 31.64
N GLU A 181 6.07 11.73 32.91
CA GLU A 181 4.97 12.51 33.48
C GLU A 181 5.58 13.72 34.19
N LEU A 182 5.17 14.93 33.80
CA LEU A 182 5.74 16.18 34.31
C LEU A 182 4.89 16.81 35.44
N GLY A 183 3.73 16.23 35.74
CA GLY A 183 2.80 16.71 36.77
C GLY A 183 1.64 17.51 36.18
N LYS A 184 0.97 18.30 37.02
CA LYS A 184 -0.22 19.08 36.66
C LYS A 184 0.14 20.51 36.25
N ASP A 185 -0.51 21.01 35.20
CA ASP A 185 -0.44 22.43 34.81
C ASP A 185 -1.11 23.30 35.90
N PRO A 186 -0.40 24.24 36.54
CA PRO A 186 -0.98 25.14 37.54
C PRO A 186 -2.14 26.00 37.03
N GLY A 187 -2.23 26.23 35.71
CA GLY A 187 -3.28 27.06 35.09
C GLY A 187 -4.52 26.29 34.66
N SER A 188 -4.39 25.01 34.29
CA SER A 188 -5.50 24.22 33.74
C SER A 188 -5.85 22.96 34.55
N ASP A 189 -5.10 22.64 35.61
CA ASP A 189 -5.19 21.42 36.42
C ASP A 189 -5.15 20.11 35.60
N ARG A 190 -4.54 20.18 34.41
CA ARG A 190 -4.41 19.03 33.48
C ARG A 190 -3.06 18.37 33.64
N GLU A 191 -3.03 17.05 33.52
CA GLU A 191 -1.79 16.27 33.55
C GLU A 191 -0.98 16.48 32.27
N VAL A 192 0.26 16.94 32.44
CA VAL A 192 1.21 17.18 31.37
C VAL A 192 2.13 15.97 31.25
N ILE A 193 2.03 15.27 30.13
CA ILE A 193 2.79 14.04 29.86
C ILE A 193 3.53 14.13 28.52
N VAL A 194 4.66 13.46 28.44
CA VAL A 194 5.50 13.36 27.24
C VAL A 194 5.23 12.01 26.58
N LYS A 195 4.95 12.02 25.28
CA LYS A 195 4.69 10.81 24.48
C LYS A 195 5.58 10.76 23.24
N ASP A 196 5.85 9.56 22.77
CA ASP A 196 6.52 9.31 21.49
C ASP A 196 5.47 9.14 20.37
N GLY A 197 5.46 10.06 19.41
CA GLY A 197 4.52 10.08 18.30
C GLY A 197 5.17 9.81 16.95
N ARG A 198 4.35 9.68 15.90
CA ARG A 198 4.84 9.49 14.51
C ARG A 198 5.82 10.59 14.04
N PHE A 199 5.69 11.79 14.60
CA PHE A 199 6.49 12.95 14.21
C PHE A 199 7.60 13.28 15.22
N GLY A 200 7.90 12.35 16.12
CA GLY A 200 8.82 12.54 17.24
C GLY A 200 8.10 12.78 18.57
N MET A 201 8.89 13.08 19.59
CA MET A 201 8.43 13.29 20.96
C MET A 201 7.59 14.57 21.07
N TYR A 202 6.52 14.51 21.85
CA TYR A 202 5.63 15.65 22.08
C TYR A 202 5.10 15.67 23.52
N VAL A 203 4.82 16.87 24.02
CA VAL A 203 4.11 17.13 25.27
C VAL A 203 2.61 17.22 24.98
N THR A 204 1.79 16.65 25.86
CA THR A 204 0.34 16.75 25.80
C THR A 204 -0.25 17.01 27.18
N ASP A 205 -1.24 17.91 27.24
CA ASP A 205 -2.13 18.14 28.40
C ASP A 205 -3.48 17.40 28.24
N GLY A 206 -3.58 16.50 27.24
CA GLY A 206 -4.79 15.80 26.85
C GLY A 206 -5.62 16.49 25.76
N GLU A 207 -5.51 17.81 25.60
CA GLU A 207 -6.25 18.58 24.58
C GLU A 207 -5.32 19.15 23.50
N THR A 208 -4.25 19.81 23.92
CA THR A 208 -3.22 20.41 23.08
C THR A 208 -1.98 19.51 23.03
N ASN A 209 -1.43 19.33 21.82
CA ASN A 209 -0.21 18.56 21.60
C ASN A 209 0.89 19.45 21.03
N ALA A 210 2.01 19.60 21.75
CA ALA A 210 3.15 20.39 21.35
C ALA A 210 4.38 19.51 21.11
N THR A 211 4.91 19.49 19.89
CA THR A 211 6.14 18.75 19.54
C THR A 211 7.36 19.36 20.22
N LEU A 212 8.26 18.52 20.74
CA LEU A 212 9.56 18.98 21.28
C LEU A 212 10.41 19.59 20.16
N ARG A 213 11.14 20.69 20.46
CA ARG A 213 12.04 21.31 19.48
C ARG A 213 13.37 20.57 19.42
N ARG A 214 14.12 20.78 18.34
CA ARG A 214 15.45 20.20 18.17
C ARG A 214 16.38 20.78 19.26
N GLY A 215 16.67 19.99 20.28
CA GLY A 215 17.47 20.38 21.45
C GLY A 215 16.78 20.12 22.79
N ASP A 216 15.44 20.00 22.81
CA ASP A 216 14.73 19.57 24.01
C ASP A 216 14.91 18.04 24.15
N THR A 217 15.59 17.58 25.20
CA THR A 217 15.76 16.14 25.52
C THR A 217 14.80 15.70 26.61
N LEU A 218 14.48 14.41 26.67
CA LEU A 218 13.54 13.85 27.66
C LEU A 218 13.97 14.13 29.11
N GLU A 219 15.28 14.05 29.37
CA GLU A 219 15.86 14.20 30.70
C GLU A 219 15.81 15.66 31.16
N ALA A 220 16.23 16.59 30.31
CA ALA A 220 16.29 18.02 30.61
C ALA A 220 14.92 18.72 30.57
N LEU A 221 13.87 18.06 30.09
CA LEU A 221 12.54 18.66 30.01
C LEU A 221 11.93 18.86 31.40
N THR A 222 11.71 20.13 31.75
CA THR A 222 11.03 20.59 32.97
C THR A 222 9.57 20.91 32.71
N ILE A 223 8.78 21.05 33.78
CA ILE A 223 7.36 21.42 33.68
C ILE A 223 7.20 22.81 33.05
N ASP A 224 8.02 23.78 33.43
CA ASP A 224 7.95 25.15 32.90
C ASP A 224 8.19 25.19 31.39
N ARG A 225 9.18 24.44 30.91
CA ARG A 225 9.48 24.34 29.48
C ARG A 225 8.35 23.64 28.71
N ALA A 226 7.75 22.62 29.30
CA ALA A 226 6.61 21.93 28.72
C ALA A 226 5.37 22.84 28.62
N LEU A 227 5.11 23.66 29.64
CA LEU A 227 4.06 24.67 29.65
C LEU A 227 4.30 25.77 28.62
N GLU A 228 5.55 26.21 28.44
CA GLU A 228 5.91 27.16 27.39
C GLU A 228 5.59 26.61 25.99
N LEU A 229 5.94 25.35 25.72
CA LEU A 229 5.65 24.69 24.45
C LEU A 229 4.14 24.53 24.21
N LEU A 230 3.38 24.17 25.25
CA LEU A 230 1.93 24.07 25.19
C LEU A 230 1.26 25.44 25.00
N ALA A 231 1.69 26.47 25.72
CA ALA A 231 1.18 27.82 25.58
C ALA A 231 1.46 28.38 24.17
N GLY A 232 2.68 28.20 23.66
CA GLY A 232 3.02 28.57 22.29
C GLY A 232 2.17 27.84 21.25
N ARG A 233 1.84 26.56 21.52
CA ARG A 233 0.94 25.78 20.67
C ARG A 233 -0.51 26.26 20.74
N ARG A 234 -1.04 26.56 21.94
CA ARG A 234 -2.39 27.11 22.15
C ARG A 234 -2.54 28.47 21.45
N ALA A 235 -1.53 29.35 21.57
CA ALA A 235 -1.50 30.63 20.88
C ALA A 235 -1.49 30.47 19.36
N TRP A 236 -0.66 29.56 18.83
CA TRP A 236 -0.63 29.26 17.40
C TRP A 236 -1.97 28.67 16.91
N GLU A 237 -2.62 27.80 17.68
CA GLU A 237 -3.93 27.23 17.33
C GLU A 237 -5.07 28.26 17.41
N ALA A 238 -4.98 29.26 18.29
CA ALA A 238 -5.93 30.37 18.36
C ALA A 238 -5.80 31.29 17.13
N GLU A 239 -4.58 31.55 16.65
CA GLU A 239 -4.32 32.42 15.49
C GLU A 239 -4.53 31.70 14.14
N ASN A 240 -4.10 30.44 14.04
CA ASN A 240 -4.06 29.69 12.77
C ASN A 240 -5.18 28.65 12.65
N GLY A 241 -6.00 28.52 13.69
CA GLY A 241 -6.99 27.46 13.82
C GLY A 241 -6.36 26.09 14.16
N PRO A 242 -7.19 25.09 14.52
CA PRO A 242 -6.69 23.74 14.74
C PRO A 242 -6.00 23.23 13.47
N SER A 243 -4.84 22.57 13.64
CA SER A 243 -4.12 21.99 12.51
C SER A 243 -5.09 21.21 11.62
N PRO A 244 -5.19 21.52 10.31
CA PRO A 244 -6.22 20.95 9.47
C PRO A 244 -6.09 19.43 9.54
N LYS A 245 -7.07 18.77 10.17
CA LYS A 245 -7.25 17.33 10.01
C LYS A 245 -7.34 17.16 8.50
N LYS A 246 -6.32 16.55 7.88
CA LYS A 246 -6.39 16.12 6.50
C LYS A 246 -7.53 15.12 6.44
N THR A 247 -8.75 15.61 6.27
CA THR A 247 -9.87 14.81 5.80
C THR A 247 -9.35 14.31 4.46
N ARG A 248 -9.06 13.01 4.40
CA ARG A 248 -8.87 12.34 3.12
C ARG A 248 -10.09 12.73 2.32
N LYS A 249 -9.91 13.57 1.29
CA LYS A 249 -10.99 13.93 0.37
C LYS A 249 -11.57 12.60 -0.07
N LYS A 250 -12.79 12.29 0.37
CA LYS A 250 -13.47 11.06 0.00
C LYS A 250 -13.45 11.05 -1.53
N ALA A 251 -12.81 10.06 -2.14
CA ALA A 251 -12.78 9.96 -3.59
C ALA A 251 -14.24 10.05 -4.06
N ALA A 252 -14.52 11.00 -4.95
CA ALA A 252 -15.87 11.16 -5.48
C ALA A 252 -16.32 9.80 -6.02
N LYS A 253 -17.50 9.34 -5.60
CA LYS A 253 -18.08 8.09 -6.08
C LYS A 253 -18.19 8.23 -7.60
N VAL A 254 -17.44 7.43 -8.34
CA VAL A 254 -17.48 7.39 -9.80
C VAL A 254 -18.93 7.10 -10.18
N LYS A 255 -19.57 8.00 -10.92
CA LYS A 255 -20.89 7.74 -11.51
C LYS A 255 -20.72 6.56 -12.49
N ALA A 256 -21.65 5.62 -12.45
CA ALA A 256 -21.65 4.47 -13.35
C ALA A 256 -21.65 4.96 -14.81
N GLY A 257 -20.52 4.80 -15.51
CA GLY A 257 -20.34 5.22 -16.90
C GLY A 257 -18.98 5.87 -17.19
N ASP A 258 -18.33 6.48 -16.20
CA ASP A 258 -17.03 7.13 -16.42
C ASP A 258 -15.86 6.20 -16.11
N THR A 259 -14.90 6.14 -17.05
CA THR A 259 -13.63 5.42 -16.85
C THR A 259 -12.74 6.17 -15.87
N ALA A 260 -11.97 5.42 -15.07
CA ALA A 260 -11.09 5.97 -14.04
C ALA A 260 -10.12 7.02 -14.64
N PRO A 261 -9.89 8.16 -13.97
CA PRO A 261 -8.98 9.18 -14.47
C PRO A 261 -7.55 8.63 -14.53
N THR A 262 -7.02 8.47 -15.74
CA THR A 262 -5.61 8.18 -15.97
C THR A 262 -4.77 9.41 -15.59
N LEU A 263 -3.63 9.16 -14.93
CA LEU A 263 -2.72 10.17 -14.36
C LEU A 263 -2.07 11.14 -15.37
N THR A 264 -2.44 11.08 -16.66
CA THR A 264 -1.72 11.77 -17.73
C THR A 264 -2.43 12.99 -18.31
N LYS A 265 -3.71 13.25 -18.01
CA LYS A 265 -4.45 14.35 -18.67
C LYS A 265 -4.47 15.69 -17.92
N ASN A 266 -4.26 15.69 -16.61
CA ASN A 266 -4.33 16.92 -15.78
C ASN A 266 -2.98 17.50 -15.36
N THR A 267 -1.88 16.77 -15.55
CA THR A 267 -0.52 17.21 -15.22
C THR A 267 0.09 18.11 -16.31
N VAL A 268 -0.36 18.01 -17.57
CA VAL A 268 0.15 18.84 -18.67
C VAL A 268 -0.52 20.22 -18.75
N LYS A 269 -1.81 20.35 -18.34
CA LYS A 269 -2.50 21.66 -18.36
C LYS A 269 -2.03 22.66 -17.31
N LYS A 270 -1.34 22.21 -16.24
CA LYS A 270 -0.82 23.10 -15.19
C LYS A 270 0.62 23.55 -15.45
N ALA A 271 1.30 22.99 -16.44
CA ALA A 271 2.65 23.39 -16.85
C ALA A 271 2.68 24.52 -17.91
N ALA A 272 1.52 24.93 -18.45
CA ALA A 272 1.42 25.89 -19.56
C ALA A 272 0.90 27.30 -19.19
N THR A 273 0.75 27.64 -17.92
CA THR A 273 0.53 29.04 -17.50
C THR A 273 1.80 29.60 -16.88
N LYS A 274 2.73 30.00 -17.77
CA LYS A 274 3.82 30.90 -17.41
C LYS A 274 3.23 32.16 -16.78
N LYS A 275 3.59 32.39 -15.53
CA LYS A 275 3.38 33.63 -14.77
C LYS A 275 4.08 34.77 -15.53
N ALA A 276 3.32 35.56 -16.27
CA ALA A 276 3.81 36.82 -16.83
C ALA A 276 4.12 37.77 -15.66
N ALA A 277 5.40 37.96 -15.38
CA ALA A 277 5.87 38.98 -14.45
C ALA A 277 5.65 40.36 -15.08
N LYS A 278 4.69 41.13 -14.54
CA LYS A 278 4.62 42.57 -14.80
C LYS A 278 5.82 43.23 -14.11
N LYS A 279 6.86 43.56 -14.90
CA LYS A 279 7.83 44.60 -14.55
C LYS A 279 7.10 45.94 -14.61
N ALA A 280 6.87 46.55 -13.45
CA ALA A 280 6.70 48.01 -13.35
C ALA A 280 8.02 48.56 -12.82
N ALA A 281 8.77 49.22 -13.70
CA ALA A 281 9.97 49.96 -13.37
C ALA A 281 9.59 51.44 -13.24
N THR A 282 9.76 52.02 -12.06
CA THR A 282 9.85 53.47 -11.89
C THR A 282 10.97 53.78 -10.91
N GLY A 283 12.18 53.87 -11.43
CA GLY A 283 13.30 54.54 -10.79
C GLY A 283 13.89 55.52 -11.80
N LYS A 284 13.57 56.81 -11.66
CA LYS A 284 14.24 57.90 -12.38
C LYS A 284 14.82 58.86 -11.35
N ALA A 285 16.05 58.58 -10.92
CA ALA A 285 16.90 59.57 -10.26
C ALA A 285 17.67 60.33 -11.35
N LYS A 286 17.47 61.64 -11.41
CA LYS A 286 18.16 62.58 -12.30
C LYS A 286 19.45 63.03 -11.58
N LYS A 287 20.60 62.93 -12.25
CA LYS A 287 21.89 63.46 -11.76
C LYS A 287 21.99 64.97 -12.06
N LYS A 288 22.73 65.66 -11.19
CA LYS A 288 22.81 67.11 -10.88
C LYS A 288 23.26 68.08 -12.00
N SER A 289 22.84 69.34 -11.82
CA SER A 289 23.50 70.65 -12.10
C SER A 289 22.57 71.69 -11.42
N ASP A 290 22.93 72.65 -10.56
CA ASP A 290 24.16 73.32 -10.12
C ASP A 290 24.19 73.27 -8.58
#